data_AF-A0A938EEY3-F1
#
_entry.id   AF-A0A938EEY3-F1
#
_cell.length_a   1.000
_cell.length_b   1.000
_cell.length_c   1.000
_cell.angle_alpha   90.00
_cell.angle_beta   90.00
_cell.angle_gamma   90.00
#
_symmetry.space_group_name_H-M   'P 1'
#
loop_
_entity.id
_entity.type
_entity.pdbx_description
1 polymer ?
#
loop_
_entity_poly.entity_id
_entity_poly.type
_entity_poly.pdbx_seq_one_letter_code
_entity_poly.pdbx_strand_id
1 'polypeptide(L)'
;MRICVIAPTALDRPDPAATAAHALAEALADLGVEALLVGPARHPDLLTEGRLTVRALERSGPAALAPTGPGPRTVAVGLARPRTWAADAALRRILRGGGLDLAVLVGDEEGWVAATALAAAPTLERVGTTAPKRTAKAMAEFARGEARAPSPLAPADPILADFHLHSVHSHDCSTGIDELCERALALGLGALCVTDHDTVAGGYAARAHVEAHGIGLEIAPSSEVKSRTGEVIGIYLPEDVPPGLPFADTVEALRDLGAFVYVPHPFAGFHAIPDAALLERLAPLIDALEVTNGRLARESFNDQALAFATRLGLPQGAGSDAHVAAGLFTAGLELPAFHDPASLALALGGARVVRHPRSFLALQARKWLRTRRTPAHAE
;
A
#
# COMPACT_ATOMS: atom_id res chain seq x y z
N MET A 1 -6.81 -21.08 -17.20
CA MET A 1 -6.88 -19.90 -16.35
C MET A 1 -6.08 -20.17 -15.09
N ARG A 2 -5.17 -19.26 -14.75
CA ARG A 2 -4.30 -19.34 -13.58
C ARG A 2 -4.69 -18.28 -12.55
N ILE A 3 -4.99 -18.73 -11.34
CA ILE A 3 -5.38 -17.85 -10.22
C ILE A 3 -4.27 -17.88 -9.17
N CYS A 4 -3.75 -16.70 -8.84
CA CYS A 4 -2.81 -16.52 -7.74
C CYS A 4 -3.56 -16.24 -6.45
N VAL A 5 -3.43 -17.09 -5.44
CA VAL A 5 -3.90 -16.86 -4.08
C VAL A 5 -2.71 -16.38 -3.26
N ILE A 6 -2.82 -15.21 -2.63
CA ILE A 6 -1.76 -14.56 -1.86
C ILE A 6 -2.13 -14.68 -0.39
N ALA A 7 -1.30 -15.42 0.36
CA ALA A 7 -1.36 -15.46 1.80
C ALA A 7 -0.59 -14.27 2.40
N PRO A 8 -1.18 -13.52 3.33
CA PRO A 8 -0.54 -12.35 3.93
C PRO A 8 0.46 -12.76 5.02
N THR A 9 0.25 -13.93 5.62
CA THR A 9 1.05 -14.51 6.70
C THR A 9 1.81 -15.74 6.22
N ALA A 10 2.74 -16.22 7.06
CA ALA A 10 3.65 -17.29 6.70
C ALA A 10 2.89 -18.60 6.40
N LEU A 11 3.09 -19.14 5.19
CA LEU A 11 2.46 -20.36 4.66
C LEU A 11 2.72 -21.59 5.52
N ASP A 12 3.81 -21.60 6.28
CA ASP A 12 4.26 -22.67 7.15
C ASP A 12 3.90 -22.47 8.63
N ARG A 13 3.03 -21.48 8.94
CA ARG A 13 2.48 -21.26 10.28
C ARG A 13 0.97 -21.55 10.29
N PRO A 14 0.44 -22.18 11.35
CA PRO A 14 -1.00 -22.20 11.60
C PRO A 14 -1.46 -20.80 12.00
N ASP A 15 -1.98 -20.08 11.01
CA ASP A 15 -2.55 -18.74 11.11
C ASP A 15 -3.89 -18.72 10.34
N PRO A 16 -4.93 -18.00 10.80
CA PRO A 16 -6.23 -17.99 10.13
C PRO A 16 -6.15 -17.62 8.64
N ALA A 17 -5.34 -16.63 8.28
CA ALA A 17 -5.22 -16.15 6.90
C ALA A 17 -4.44 -17.13 6.03
N ALA A 18 -3.32 -17.67 6.53
CA ALA A 18 -2.59 -18.72 5.84
C ALA A 18 -3.46 -19.97 5.63
N THR A 19 -4.23 -20.36 6.65
CA THR A 19 -5.15 -21.51 6.58
C THR A 19 -6.25 -21.27 5.54
N ALA A 20 -6.83 -20.08 5.51
CA ALA A 20 -7.85 -19.71 4.53
C ALA A 20 -7.26 -19.66 3.10
N ALA A 21 -6.04 -19.17 2.92
CA ALA A 21 -5.35 -19.15 1.64
C ALA A 21 -5.04 -20.55 1.11
N HIS A 22 -4.54 -21.46 1.97
CA HIS A 22 -4.36 -22.88 1.63
C HIS A 22 -5.69 -23.52 1.22
N ALA A 23 -6.72 -23.39 2.04
CA ALA A 23 -8.03 -23.97 1.78
C ALA A 23 -8.68 -23.43 0.48
N LEU A 24 -8.45 -22.16 0.15
CA LEU A 24 -8.93 -21.55 -1.09
C LEU A 24 -8.18 -22.10 -2.31
N ALA A 25 -6.85 -22.15 -2.24
CA ALA A 25 -6.02 -22.65 -3.32
C ALA A 25 -6.30 -24.14 -3.62
N GLU A 26 -6.48 -24.95 -2.58
CA GLU A 26 -6.89 -26.36 -2.72
C GLU A 26 -8.28 -26.48 -3.36
N ALA A 27 -9.27 -25.73 -2.87
CA ALA A 27 -10.61 -25.78 -3.43
C ALA A 27 -10.67 -25.32 -4.90
N LEU A 28 -9.80 -24.39 -5.32
CA LEU A 28 -9.65 -24.01 -6.72
C LEU A 28 -9.04 -25.14 -7.56
N ALA A 29 -7.99 -25.79 -7.05
CA ALA A 29 -7.35 -26.92 -7.71
C ALA A 29 -8.33 -28.11 -7.88
N ASP A 30 -9.15 -28.42 -6.86
CA ASP A 30 -10.20 -29.44 -6.91
C ASP A 30 -11.26 -29.15 -7.99
N LEU A 31 -11.49 -27.87 -8.30
CA LEU A 31 -12.40 -27.44 -9.36
C LEU A 31 -11.73 -27.39 -10.75
N GLY A 32 -10.49 -27.88 -10.87
CA GLY A 32 -9.72 -27.92 -12.12
C GLY A 32 -9.12 -26.57 -12.53
N VAL A 33 -9.04 -25.61 -11.61
CA VAL A 33 -8.40 -24.31 -11.85
C VAL A 33 -6.91 -24.41 -11.53
N GLU A 34 -6.06 -23.82 -12.36
CA GLU A 34 -4.63 -23.76 -12.08
C GLU A 34 -4.38 -22.75 -10.95
N ALA A 35 -4.32 -23.25 -9.71
CA ALA A 35 -4.12 -22.44 -8.53
C ALA A 35 -2.63 -22.31 -8.18
N LEU A 36 -2.19 -21.07 -7.96
CA LEU A 36 -0.86 -20.72 -7.48
C LEU A 36 -1.00 -20.09 -6.10
N LEU A 37 -0.54 -20.75 -5.04
CA LEU A 37 -0.48 -20.18 -3.70
C LEU A 37 0.87 -19.50 -3.48
N VAL A 38 0.86 -18.22 -3.12
CA VAL A 38 2.06 -17.41 -2.90
C VAL A 38 1.98 -16.77 -1.52
N GLY A 39 3.09 -16.72 -0.80
CA GLY A 39 3.12 -16.08 0.52
C GLY A 39 4.47 -16.26 1.21
N PRO A 40 4.70 -15.59 2.35
CA PRO A 40 5.91 -15.76 3.13
C PRO A 40 6.08 -17.16 3.69
N ALA A 41 7.32 -17.53 4.02
CA ALA A 41 7.63 -18.75 4.76
C ALA A 41 8.81 -18.50 5.70
N ARG A 42 8.88 -19.28 6.79
CA ARG A 42 10.01 -19.27 7.72
C ARG A 42 11.02 -20.37 7.39
N HIS A 43 10.56 -21.49 6.84
CA HIS A 43 11.39 -22.62 6.51
C HIS A 43 12.38 -22.30 5.38
N PRO A 44 13.71 -22.40 5.60
CA PRO A 44 14.72 -22.03 4.59
C PRO A 44 14.61 -22.77 3.27
N ASP A 45 14.17 -24.04 3.30
CA ASP A 45 14.04 -24.86 2.10
C ASP A 45 12.91 -24.36 1.19
N LEU A 46 11.75 -23.99 1.76
CA LEU A 46 10.63 -23.41 1.02
C LEU A 46 11.05 -22.10 0.35
N LEU A 47 11.78 -21.26 1.07
CA LEU A 47 12.31 -20.01 0.53
C LEU A 47 13.34 -20.24 -0.59
N THR A 48 14.15 -21.29 -0.48
CA THR A 48 15.15 -21.64 -1.49
C THR A 48 14.46 -22.13 -2.77
N GLU A 49 13.47 -23.02 -2.65
CA GLU A 49 12.66 -23.47 -3.78
C GLU A 49 11.91 -22.31 -4.44
N GLY A 50 11.33 -21.43 -3.64
CA GLY A 50 10.62 -20.24 -4.14
C GLY A 50 11.53 -19.34 -4.96
N ARG A 51 12.75 -19.06 -4.49
CA ARG A 51 13.76 -18.28 -5.24
C ARG A 51 14.14 -18.94 -6.56
N LEU A 52 14.31 -20.26 -6.58
CA LEU A 52 14.60 -21.00 -7.80
C LEU A 52 13.44 -20.91 -8.80
N THR A 53 12.21 -21.00 -8.30
CA THR A 53 10.98 -20.88 -9.10
C THR A 53 10.87 -19.49 -9.73
N VAL A 54 11.10 -18.41 -8.97
CA VAL A 54 11.07 -17.03 -9.49
C VAL A 54 12.15 -16.80 -10.54
N ARG A 55 13.37 -17.34 -10.34
CA ARG A 55 14.43 -17.28 -11.35
C ARG A 55 14.11 -18.10 -12.61
N ALA A 56 13.38 -19.21 -12.47
CA ALA A 56 12.90 -19.99 -13.59
C ALA A 56 11.81 -19.23 -14.36
N LEU A 57 10.90 -18.54 -13.66
CA LEU A 57 9.90 -17.67 -14.26
C LEU A 57 10.53 -16.58 -15.14
N GLU A 58 11.59 -15.92 -14.66
CA GLU A 58 12.30 -14.89 -15.44
C GLU A 58 12.98 -15.45 -16.70
N ARG A 59 13.46 -16.69 -16.65
CA ARG A 59 14.19 -17.32 -17.77
C ARG A 59 13.30 -18.02 -18.78
N SER A 60 12.23 -18.64 -18.31
CA SER A 60 11.43 -19.62 -19.06
C SER A 60 9.95 -19.24 -19.12
N GLY A 61 9.57 -18.11 -18.52
CA GLY A 61 8.21 -17.59 -18.56
C GLY A 61 7.22 -18.34 -17.67
N PRO A 62 5.90 -18.14 -17.88
CA PRO A 62 4.84 -18.62 -16.99
C PRO A 62 4.83 -20.12 -16.74
N ALA A 63 5.41 -20.93 -17.64
CA ALA A 63 5.48 -22.39 -17.49
C ALA A 63 6.24 -22.82 -16.22
N ALA A 64 7.14 -21.98 -15.69
CA ALA A 64 7.86 -22.25 -14.46
C ALA A 64 6.96 -22.29 -13.20
N LEU A 65 5.74 -21.78 -13.29
CA LEU A 65 4.74 -21.79 -12.21
C LEU A 65 3.74 -22.93 -12.34
N ALA A 66 3.91 -23.83 -13.31
CA ALA A 66 3.02 -24.98 -13.46
C ALA A 66 3.07 -25.89 -12.22
N PRO A 67 1.94 -26.51 -11.84
CA PRO A 67 1.91 -27.50 -10.75
C PRO A 67 2.88 -28.65 -11.02
N THR A 68 3.62 -29.05 -9.99
CA THR A 68 4.55 -30.20 -10.03
C THR A 68 3.89 -31.51 -9.59
N GLY A 69 2.61 -31.47 -9.22
CA GLY A 69 1.82 -32.60 -8.73
C GLY A 69 0.33 -32.22 -8.59
N PRO A 70 -0.52 -33.10 -8.05
CA PRO A 70 -1.91 -32.77 -7.75
C PRO A 70 -2.00 -31.68 -6.67
N GLY A 71 -2.89 -30.72 -6.86
CA GLY A 71 -3.09 -29.57 -5.95
C GLY A 71 -2.46 -28.26 -6.45
N PRO A 72 -2.52 -27.18 -5.65
CA PRO A 72 -2.00 -25.88 -6.04
C PRO A 72 -0.46 -25.88 -6.10
N ARG A 73 0.12 -25.13 -7.04
CA ARG A 73 1.55 -24.82 -6.98
C ARG A 73 1.77 -23.84 -5.83
N THR A 74 2.63 -24.18 -4.87
CA THR A 74 2.99 -23.26 -3.78
C THR A 74 4.35 -22.64 -4.05
N VAL A 75 4.45 -21.32 -3.93
CA VAL A 75 5.70 -20.57 -4.10
C VAL A 75 5.90 -19.67 -2.89
N ALA A 76 6.82 -20.05 -2.01
CA ALA A 76 7.17 -19.23 -0.87
C ALA A 76 8.03 -18.03 -1.30
N VAL A 77 7.62 -16.82 -0.93
CA VAL A 77 8.31 -15.56 -1.24
C VAL A 77 8.44 -14.71 0.02
N GLY A 78 9.63 -14.17 0.31
CA GLY A 78 9.86 -13.37 1.52
C GLY A 78 10.99 -13.90 2.42
N LEU A 79 11.14 -13.33 3.63
CA LEU A 79 12.11 -13.75 4.66
C LEU A 79 11.40 -14.03 5.99
N ALA A 80 12.11 -14.68 6.92
CA ALA A 80 11.66 -15.14 8.25
C ALA A 80 11.25 -14.06 9.29
N ARG A 81 10.99 -12.81 8.87
CA ARG A 81 10.45 -11.71 9.69
C ARG A 81 9.39 -10.94 8.89
N PRO A 82 8.40 -10.29 9.54
CA PRO A 82 7.20 -9.78 8.87
C PRO A 82 7.58 -8.86 7.71
N ARG A 83 7.36 -9.37 6.51
CA ARG A 83 7.30 -8.55 5.31
C ARG A 83 5.83 -8.45 4.98
N THR A 84 5.31 -7.23 4.84
CA THR A 84 4.12 -7.03 4.03
C THR A 84 4.39 -7.68 2.68
N TRP A 85 3.52 -8.61 2.26
CA TRP A 85 3.63 -9.32 0.99
C TRP A 85 3.64 -8.33 -0.20
N ALA A 86 3.02 -7.16 -0.02
CA ALA A 86 2.97 -6.02 -0.95
C ALA A 86 4.35 -5.51 -1.44
N ALA A 87 5.38 -5.61 -0.59
CA ALA A 87 6.74 -5.17 -0.91
C ALA A 87 7.57 -6.27 -1.59
N ASP A 88 7.05 -7.50 -1.64
CA ASP A 88 7.86 -8.63 -2.04
C ASP A 88 8.16 -8.58 -3.54
N ALA A 89 9.43 -8.29 -3.86
CA ALA A 89 9.87 -8.17 -5.24
C ALA A 89 9.75 -9.48 -6.03
N ALA A 90 9.75 -10.65 -5.37
CA ALA A 90 9.47 -11.92 -6.03
C ALA A 90 7.97 -12.06 -6.33
N LEU A 91 7.09 -11.67 -5.41
CA LEU A 91 5.65 -11.61 -5.69
C LEU A 91 5.34 -10.67 -6.87
N ARG A 92 5.93 -9.47 -6.92
CA ARG A 92 5.72 -8.53 -8.04
C ARG A 92 6.15 -9.12 -9.38
N ARG A 93 7.23 -9.91 -9.41
CA ARG A 93 7.66 -10.64 -10.62
C ARG A 93 6.66 -11.71 -11.02
N ILE A 94 6.13 -12.46 -10.05
CA ILE A 94 5.07 -13.45 -10.26
C ILE A 94 3.82 -12.75 -10.82
N LEU A 95 3.41 -11.62 -10.25
CA LEU A 95 2.22 -10.88 -10.68
C LEU A 95 2.36 -10.34 -12.12
N ARG A 96 3.54 -9.85 -12.51
CA ARG A 96 3.78 -9.29 -13.86
C ARG A 96 4.06 -10.36 -14.93
N GLY A 97 4.82 -11.40 -14.59
CA GLY A 97 5.34 -12.38 -15.55
C GLY A 97 4.65 -13.74 -15.48
N GLY A 98 3.79 -13.96 -14.50
CA GLY A 98 3.23 -15.27 -14.17
C GLY A 98 2.09 -15.75 -15.06
N GLY A 99 1.69 -14.99 -16.08
CA GLY A 99 0.55 -15.35 -16.95
C GLY A 99 -0.72 -15.58 -16.13
N LEU A 100 -0.95 -14.70 -15.15
CA LEU A 100 -2.07 -14.79 -14.22
C LEU A 100 -3.30 -14.09 -14.80
N ASP A 101 -4.46 -14.71 -14.63
CA ASP A 101 -5.73 -14.10 -15.01
C ASP A 101 -6.33 -13.32 -13.82
N LEU A 102 -6.14 -13.83 -12.60
CA LEU A 102 -6.70 -13.29 -11.35
C LEU A 102 -5.67 -13.41 -10.22
N ALA A 103 -5.55 -12.37 -9.39
CA ALA A 103 -4.83 -12.42 -8.11
C ALA A 103 -5.79 -12.17 -6.96
N VAL A 104 -5.64 -12.93 -5.88
CA VAL A 104 -6.62 -13.06 -4.82
C VAL A 104 -5.91 -12.94 -3.50
N LEU A 105 -6.28 -11.94 -2.72
CA LEU A 105 -5.72 -11.64 -1.42
C LEU A 105 -6.62 -12.26 -0.35
N VAL A 106 -6.02 -12.95 0.60
CA VAL A 106 -6.70 -13.39 1.82
C VAL A 106 -6.24 -12.46 2.94
N GLY A 107 -7.17 -11.95 3.75
CA GLY A 107 -6.88 -11.01 4.83
C GLY A 107 -6.77 -11.65 6.21
N ASP A 108 -6.29 -10.84 7.16
CA ASP A 108 -5.55 -11.29 8.35
C ASP A 108 -6.44 -11.70 9.53
N GLU A 109 -7.60 -11.06 9.73
CA GLU A 109 -8.38 -11.19 10.98
C GLU A 109 -9.63 -12.08 10.88
N GLU A 110 -10.21 -12.27 9.69
CA GLU A 110 -11.40 -13.12 9.47
C GLU A 110 -11.30 -14.03 8.24
N GLY A 111 -10.12 -14.10 7.59
CA GLY A 111 -9.94 -14.86 6.35
C GLY A 111 -10.81 -14.35 5.20
N TRP A 112 -11.15 -13.05 5.21
CA TRP A 112 -11.86 -12.43 4.10
C TRP A 112 -11.01 -12.48 2.84
N VAL A 113 -11.66 -12.50 1.67
CA VAL A 113 -10.99 -12.67 0.39
C VAL A 113 -11.31 -11.46 -0.51
N ALA A 114 -10.30 -10.82 -1.08
CA ALA A 114 -10.49 -9.88 -2.19
C ALA A 114 -9.81 -10.42 -3.45
N ALA A 115 -10.40 -10.20 -4.62
CA ALA A 115 -9.85 -10.64 -5.88
C ALA A 115 -9.68 -9.47 -6.84
N THR A 116 -8.57 -9.41 -7.56
CA THR A 116 -8.31 -8.47 -8.64
C THR A 116 -8.04 -9.21 -9.94
N ALA A 117 -8.72 -8.82 -11.01
CA ALA A 117 -8.35 -9.23 -12.36
C ALA A 117 -7.05 -8.52 -12.77
N LEU A 118 -6.07 -9.25 -13.31
CA LEU A 118 -4.78 -8.68 -13.70
C LEU A 118 -4.72 -8.32 -15.19
N ALA A 119 -5.60 -8.89 -16.02
CA ALA A 119 -5.58 -8.74 -17.48
C ALA A 119 -6.39 -7.53 -18.01
N ALA A 120 -7.25 -6.92 -17.20
CA ALA A 120 -8.07 -5.77 -17.57
C ALA A 120 -8.27 -4.90 -16.33
N ALA A 121 -7.54 -3.77 -16.26
CA ALA A 121 -7.63 -2.70 -15.23
C ALA A 121 -8.02 -3.18 -13.80
N PRO A 122 -7.09 -3.20 -12.83
CA PRO A 122 -7.31 -3.89 -11.56
C PRO A 122 -8.54 -3.38 -10.81
N THR A 123 -9.65 -4.13 -10.88
CA THR A 123 -10.84 -3.95 -10.05
C THR A 123 -10.76 -4.94 -8.90
N LEU A 124 -10.59 -4.41 -7.69
CA LEU A 124 -10.32 -5.10 -6.43
C LEU A 124 -11.62 -5.54 -5.71
N GLU A 125 -12.40 -6.46 -6.26
CA GLU A 125 -13.71 -6.82 -5.69
C GLU A 125 -13.58 -7.63 -4.38
N ARG A 126 -14.25 -7.17 -3.30
CA ARG A 126 -14.35 -7.90 -2.02
C ARG A 126 -15.28 -9.10 -2.22
N VAL A 127 -14.74 -10.31 -2.17
CA VAL A 127 -15.55 -11.55 -2.11
C VAL A 127 -15.79 -11.85 -0.63
N GLY A 128 -16.79 -11.17 -0.07
CA GLY A 128 -17.20 -11.37 1.32
C GLY A 128 -17.77 -12.77 1.55
N THR A 129 -16.93 -13.78 1.73
CA THR A 129 -17.36 -15.04 2.32
C THR A 129 -16.33 -15.55 3.31
N THR A 130 -16.82 -15.95 4.49
CA THR A 130 -16.08 -16.66 5.54
C THR A 130 -15.87 -18.15 5.22
N ALA A 131 -15.96 -18.55 3.94
CA ALA A 131 -15.95 -19.94 3.51
C ALA A 131 -15.14 -20.16 2.21
N PRO A 132 -13.87 -20.60 2.30
CA PRO A 132 -12.97 -20.79 1.16
C PRO A 132 -13.57 -21.58 -0.02
N LYS A 133 -14.38 -22.62 0.26
CA LYS A 133 -15.05 -23.41 -0.78
C LYS A 133 -16.11 -22.64 -1.57
N ARG A 134 -16.84 -21.72 -0.92
CA ARG A 134 -17.83 -20.86 -1.59
C ARG A 134 -17.13 -19.81 -2.45
N THR A 135 -16.07 -19.20 -1.92
CA THR A 135 -15.22 -18.28 -2.68
C THR A 135 -14.60 -18.96 -3.90
N ALA A 136 -14.02 -20.16 -3.73
CA ALA A 136 -13.46 -20.96 -4.84
C ALA A 136 -14.48 -21.26 -5.93
N LYS A 137 -15.71 -21.65 -5.55
CA LYS A 137 -16.79 -21.89 -6.50
C LYS A 137 -17.15 -20.63 -7.28
N ALA A 138 -17.36 -19.50 -6.61
CA ALA A 138 -17.67 -18.23 -7.26
C ALA A 138 -16.55 -17.78 -8.21
N MET A 139 -15.29 -17.96 -7.81
CA MET A 139 -14.13 -17.64 -8.64
C MET A 139 -13.99 -18.58 -9.85
N ALA A 140 -14.29 -19.86 -9.69
CA ALA A 140 -14.30 -20.82 -10.79
C ALA A 140 -15.44 -20.56 -11.79
N GLU A 141 -16.61 -20.10 -11.32
CA GLU A 141 -17.72 -19.66 -12.18
C GLU A 141 -17.39 -18.35 -12.91
N PHE A 142 -16.78 -17.37 -12.22
CA PHE A 142 -16.24 -16.17 -12.85
C PHE A 142 -15.20 -16.50 -13.92
N ALA A 143 -14.27 -17.41 -13.61
CA ALA A 143 -13.25 -17.91 -14.53
C ALA A 143 -13.81 -18.57 -15.80
N ARG A 144 -15.01 -19.17 -15.70
CA ARG A 144 -15.71 -19.79 -16.83
C ARG A 144 -16.59 -18.79 -17.60
N GLY A 145 -16.68 -17.53 -17.17
CA GLY A 145 -17.57 -16.53 -17.75
C GLY A 145 -19.05 -16.77 -17.42
N GLU A 146 -19.33 -17.63 -16.43
CA GLU A 146 -20.67 -18.11 -16.06
C GLU A 146 -21.32 -17.25 -14.95
N ALA A 147 -20.53 -16.44 -14.24
CA ALA A 147 -21.01 -15.58 -13.17
C ALA A 147 -20.37 -14.18 -13.19
N ARG A 148 -21.15 -13.18 -12.78
CA ARG A 148 -20.67 -11.85 -12.41
C ARG A 148 -20.20 -11.92 -10.95
N ALA A 149 -19.03 -11.36 -10.65
CA ALA A 149 -18.39 -11.54 -9.35
C ALA A 149 -19.29 -11.08 -8.17
N PRO A 150 -19.32 -11.81 -7.04
CA PRO A 150 -20.19 -11.47 -5.92
C PRO A 150 -19.60 -10.35 -5.06
N SER A 151 -20.35 -9.25 -4.92
CA SER A 151 -19.97 -8.00 -4.25
C SER A 151 -20.58 -7.84 -2.84
N PRO A 152 -19.87 -7.19 -1.91
CA PRO A 152 -20.51 -6.16 -1.09
C PRO A 152 -19.89 -4.76 -1.24
N LEU A 153 -18.80 -4.59 -1.98
CA LEU A 153 -18.29 -3.28 -2.42
C LEU A 153 -17.75 -3.42 -3.85
N ALA A 154 -18.32 -2.68 -4.80
CA ALA A 154 -17.81 -2.60 -6.17
C ALA A 154 -16.67 -1.58 -6.25
N PRO A 155 -15.45 -1.94 -6.62
CA PRO A 155 -14.40 -1.03 -7.07
C PRO A 155 -14.63 -0.84 -8.57
N ALA A 156 -15.43 0.15 -8.92
CA ALA A 156 -15.66 0.49 -10.32
C ALA A 156 -15.42 1.98 -10.63
N ASP A 157 -15.10 2.82 -9.66
CA ASP A 157 -14.72 4.21 -9.93
C ASP A 157 -13.35 4.52 -9.33
N PRO A 158 -12.42 5.10 -10.11
CA PRO A 158 -11.17 5.58 -9.57
C PRO A 158 -11.45 6.67 -8.53
N ILE A 159 -10.79 6.59 -7.38
CA ILE A 159 -10.84 7.61 -6.35
C ILE A 159 -9.63 8.53 -6.45
N LEU A 160 -9.80 9.76 -5.98
CA LEU A 160 -8.69 10.69 -5.74
C LEU A 160 -8.20 10.54 -4.30
N ALA A 161 -6.91 10.46 -4.10
CA ALA A 161 -6.32 10.26 -2.80
C ALA A 161 -5.04 11.08 -2.60
N ASP A 162 -4.89 11.64 -1.40
CA ASP A 162 -3.69 12.36 -0.98
C ASP A 162 -2.90 11.51 0.02
N PHE A 163 -1.65 11.21 -0.31
CA PHE A 163 -0.83 10.24 0.45
C PHE A 163 0.12 10.92 1.44
N HIS A 164 0.16 12.25 1.46
CA HIS A 164 1.07 12.99 2.34
C HIS A 164 0.42 14.31 2.73
N LEU A 165 -0.03 14.42 3.98
CA LEU A 165 -0.62 15.64 4.54
C LEU A 165 -0.55 15.62 6.06
N HIS A 166 -0.67 16.80 6.66
CA HIS A 166 -0.54 17.01 8.09
C HIS A 166 -1.80 17.67 8.65
N SER A 167 -2.08 17.40 9.92
CA SER A 167 -3.19 17.91 10.72
C SER A 167 -2.69 18.64 11.97
N VAL A 168 -3.60 19.10 12.81
CA VAL A 168 -3.29 19.71 14.12
C VAL A 168 -2.50 18.80 15.06
N HIS A 169 -2.39 17.50 14.76
CA HIS A 169 -1.59 16.56 15.55
C HIS A 169 -0.09 16.62 15.21
N SER A 170 0.30 17.22 14.08
CA SER A 170 1.70 17.51 13.78
C SER A 170 2.12 18.86 14.36
N HIS A 171 3.35 18.96 14.87
CA HIS A 171 3.83 20.13 15.61
C HIS A 171 3.87 21.43 14.78
N ASP A 172 3.81 21.33 13.46
CA ASP A 172 3.92 22.45 12.53
C ASP A 172 2.69 22.64 11.62
N CYS A 173 1.59 21.95 11.90
CA CYS A 173 0.31 22.16 11.23
C CYS A 173 -0.76 22.58 12.24
N SER A 174 -1.74 23.34 11.76
CA SER A 174 -2.84 23.85 12.59
C SER A 174 -4.21 23.60 11.93
N THR A 175 -4.27 22.65 11.00
CA THR A 175 -5.51 22.31 10.29
C THR A 175 -6.28 21.29 11.14
N GLY A 176 -7.48 21.67 11.59
CA GLY A 176 -8.35 20.78 12.36
C GLY A 176 -8.78 19.55 11.55
N ILE A 177 -9.16 18.48 12.25
CA ILE A 177 -9.61 17.23 11.63
C ILE A 177 -10.91 17.44 10.85
N ASP A 178 -11.84 18.21 11.41
CA ASP A 178 -13.07 18.66 10.77
C ASP A 178 -12.80 19.43 9.48
N GLU A 179 -11.95 20.47 9.56
CA GLU A 179 -11.56 21.28 8.40
C GLU A 179 -10.89 20.43 7.32
N LEU A 180 -10.05 19.48 7.73
CA LEU A 180 -9.35 18.57 6.82
C LEU A 180 -10.34 17.68 6.06
N CYS A 181 -11.27 17.01 6.76
CA CYS A 181 -12.29 16.15 6.16
C CYS A 181 -13.25 16.94 5.27
N GLU A 182 -13.73 18.11 5.71
CA GLU A 182 -14.58 19.00 4.90
C GLU A 182 -13.88 19.42 3.60
N ARG A 183 -12.59 19.77 3.70
CA ARG A 183 -11.80 20.18 2.54
C ARG A 183 -11.59 19.01 1.56
N ALA A 184 -11.35 17.81 2.06
CA ALA A 184 -11.20 16.61 1.26
C ALA A 184 -12.48 16.29 0.47
N LEU A 185 -13.64 16.38 1.12
CA LEU A 185 -14.95 16.21 0.47
C LEU A 185 -15.19 17.27 -0.60
N ALA A 186 -14.89 18.54 -0.31
CA ALA A 186 -15.03 19.63 -1.27
C ALA A 186 -14.11 19.48 -2.50
N LEU A 187 -13.04 18.68 -2.39
CA LEU A 187 -12.12 18.34 -3.47
C LEU A 187 -12.48 17.04 -4.19
N GLY A 188 -13.50 16.31 -3.72
CA GLY A 188 -13.89 15.01 -4.27
C GLY A 188 -12.88 13.90 -3.99
N LEU A 189 -12.14 13.99 -2.87
CA LEU A 189 -11.23 12.93 -2.46
C LEU A 189 -12.02 11.75 -1.90
N GLY A 190 -11.58 10.54 -2.27
CA GLY A 190 -12.09 9.28 -1.75
C GLY A 190 -11.20 8.64 -0.68
N ALA A 191 -9.94 9.07 -0.54
CA ALA A 191 -9.06 8.62 0.54
C ALA A 191 -8.05 9.67 1.01
N LEU A 192 -7.66 9.63 2.28
CA LEU A 192 -6.56 10.41 2.86
C LEU A 192 -5.59 9.50 3.63
N CYS A 193 -4.28 9.71 3.44
CA CYS A 193 -3.26 9.27 4.38
C CYS A 193 -2.87 10.48 5.24
N VAL A 194 -3.38 10.55 6.48
CA VAL A 194 -3.00 11.62 7.42
C VAL A 194 -1.67 11.22 8.05
N THR A 195 -0.60 11.95 7.75
CA THR A 195 0.80 11.54 8.01
C THR A 195 1.48 12.51 8.97
N ASP A 196 0.85 12.77 10.12
CA ASP A 196 1.41 13.67 11.13
C ASP A 196 2.80 13.20 11.60
N HIS A 197 3.67 14.16 11.93
CA HIS A 197 5.03 13.88 12.34
C HIS A 197 5.08 13.03 13.62
N ASP A 198 5.72 11.86 13.52
CA ASP A 198 5.99 10.93 14.62
C ASP A 198 4.75 10.45 15.41
N THR A 199 3.53 10.68 14.89
CA THR A 199 2.30 10.16 15.50
C THR A 199 1.24 9.75 14.49
N VAL A 200 0.55 8.65 14.77
CA VAL A 200 -0.63 8.17 14.02
C VAL A 200 -1.95 8.71 14.57
N ALA A 201 -1.91 9.46 15.68
CA ALA A 201 -3.10 9.94 16.38
C ALA A 201 -4.04 10.76 15.47
N GLY A 202 -3.51 11.60 14.58
CA GLY A 202 -4.33 12.40 13.68
C GLY A 202 -5.08 11.56 12.64
N GLY A 203 -4.47 10.48 12.15
CA GLY A 203 -5.14 9.51 11.27
C GLY A 203 -6.30 8.80 11.96
N TYR A 204 -6.12 8.36 13.20
CA TYR A 204 -7.21 7.76 13.97
C TYR A 204 -8.30 8.76 14.34
N ALA A 205 -7.95 10.01 14.66
CA ALA A 205 -8.92 11.07 14.92
C ALA A 205 -9.77 11.38 13.67
N ALA A 206 -9.14 11.46 12.50
CA ALA A 206 -9.84 11.63 11.22
C ALA A 206 -10.74 10.43 10.91
N ARG A 207 -10.27 9.20 11.13
CA ARG A 207 -11.08 7.99 10.93
C ARG A 207 -12.32 7.97 11.82
N ALA A 208 -12.14 8.25 13.11
CA ALA A 208 -13.26 8.35 14.05
C ALA A 208 -14.24 9.47 13.66
N HIS A 209 -13.73 10.60 13.15
CA HIS A 209 -14.55 11.70 12.67
C HIS A 209 -15.42 11.30 11.48
N VAL A 210 -14.85 10.64 10.45
CA VAL A 210 -15.63 10.22 9.27
C VAL A 210 -16.66 9.14 9.63
N GLU A 211 -16.31 8.21 10.52
CA GLU A 211 -17.22 7.16 11.00
C GLU A 211 -18.40 7.77 11.77
N ALA A 212 -18.13 8.67 12.72
CA ALA A 212 -19.16 9.32 13.54
C ALA A 212 -20.15 10.16 12.72
N HIS A 213 -19.73 10.66 11.55
CA HIS A 213 -20.54 11.51 10.68
C HIS A 213 -21.05 10.78 9.42
N GLY A 214 -20.76 9.49 9.26
CA GLY A 214 -21.17 8.70 8.09
C GLY A 214 -20.60 9.23 6.77
N ILE A 215 -19.38 9.78 6.80
CA ILE A 215 -18.71 10.36 5.64
C ILE A 215 -18.06 9.24 4.82
N GLY A 216 -18.37 9.17 3.53
CA GLY A 216 -17.77 8.22 2.58
C GLY A 216 -16.36 8.62 2.15
N LEU A 217 -15.43 8.68 3.09
CA LEU A 217 -14.02 9.01 2.89
C LEU A 217 -13.15 7.97 3.60
N GLU A 218 -12.31 7.24 2.88
CA GLU A 218 -11.35 6.32 3.48
C GLU A 218 -10.25 7.12 4.19
N ILE A 219 -9.97 6.76 5.45
CA ILE A 219 -8.85 7.32 6.19
C ILE A 219 -7.89 6.19 6.50
N ALA A 220 -6.71 6.22 5.87
CA ALA A 220 -5.61 5.33 6.17
C ALA A 220 -4.77 5.94 7.30
N PRO A 221 -4.84 5.42 8.54
CA PRO A 221 -4.07 5.96 9.66
C PRO A 221 -2.58 5.83 9.33
N SER A 222 -1.87 6.95 9.33
CA SER A 222 -0.48 6.99 8.88
C SER A 222 0.37 7.90 9.78
N SER A 223 1.69 7.81 9.67
CA SER A 223 2.60 8.75 10.33
C SER A 223 3.84 8.96 9.48
N GLU A 224 4.31 10.21 9.39
CA GLU A 224 5.63 10.52 8.86
C GLU A 224 6.66 10.46 9.98
N VAL A 225 7.42 9.36 10.03
CA VAL A 225 8.39 9.10 11.10
C VAL A 225 9.73 9.72 10.75
N LYS A 226 10.22 10.59 11.62
CA LYS A 226 11.53 11.22 11.52
C LYS A 226 12.63 10.25 11.91
N SER A 227 13.41 9.78 10.94
CA SER A 227 14.63 9.02 11.21
C SER A 227 15.84 9.94 11.42
N ARG A 228 17.01 9.36 11.75
CA ARG A 228 18.29 10.11 11.78
C ARG A 228 18.68 10.72 10.43
N THR A 229 18.23 10.10 9.34
CA THR A 229 18.58 10.47 7.97
C THR A 229 17.36 10.35 7.07
N GLY A 230 16.44 11.31 7.16
CA GLY A 230 15.22 11.36 6.36
C GLY A 230 13.96 10.99 7.12
N GLU A 231 12.87 10.94 6.37
CA GLU A 231 11.55 10.54 6.86
C GLU A 231 11.09 9.28 6.13
N VAL A 232 10.26 8.49 6.80
CA VAL A 232 9.56 7.34 6.24
C VAL A 232 8.12 7.39 6.72
N ILE A 233 7.18 7.24 5.80
CA ILE A 233 5.77 7.16 6.11
C ILE A 233 5.37 5.69 6.26
N GLY A 234 4.72 5.37 7.37
CA GLY A 234 3.94 4.14 7.50
C GLY A 234 2.47 4.43 7.22
N ILE A 235 1.87 3.77 6.23
CA ILE A 235 0.44 3.87 5.92
C ILE A 235 -0.28 2.62 6.47
N TYR A 236 -1.47 2.80 7.04
CA TYR A 236 -2.18 1.81 7.87
C TYR A 236 -1.35 1.34 9.07
N LEU A 237 -0.72 2.30 9.75
CA LEU A 237 0.12 2.07 10.91
C LEU A 237 -0.76 1.87 12.16
N PRO A 238 -0.61 0.76 12.92
CA PRO A 238 -1.41 0.54 14.13
C PRO A 238 -1.02 1.40 15.34
N GLU A 239 0.26 1.75 15.46
CA GLU A 239 0.83 2.47 16.60
C GLU A 239 2.08 3.27 16.23
N ASP A 240 2.45 4.24 17.07
CA ASP A 240 3.60 5.11 16.84
C ASP A 240 4.93 4.35 16.80
N VAL A 241 5.82 4.73 15.87
CA VAL A 241 7.21 4.28 15.83
C VAL A 241 8.10 5.37 16.43
N PRO A 242 9.05 5.02 17.32
CA PRO A 242 9.95 6.01 17.92
C PRO A 242 10.75 6.81 16.87
N PRO A 243 10.82 8.15 16.99
CA PRO A 243 11.66 8.97 16.13
C PRO A 243 13.15 8.78 16.44
N GLY A 244 14.00 9.20 15.50
CA GLY A 244 15.45 9.24 15.67
C GLY A 244 16.14 7.87 15.59
N LEU A 245 15.45 6.83 15.11
CA LEU A 245 16.06 5.56 14.73
C LEU A 245 16.90 5.72 13.45
N PRO A 246 17.92 4.87 13.22
CA PRO A 246 18.52 4.72 11.90
C PRO A 246 17.44 4.47 10.84
N PHE A 247 17.60 5.03 9.64
CA PHE A 247 16.58 4.94 8.59
C PHE A 247 16.17 3.48 8.26
N ALA A 248 17.13 2.57 8.20
CA ALA A 248 16.86 1.15 8.00
C ALA A 248 16.01 0.55 9.13
N ASP A 249 16.30 0.90 10.38
CA ASP A 249 15.58 0.41 11.56
C ASP A 249 14.16 1.00 11.60
N THR A 250 13.97 2.26 11.17
CA THR A 250 12.63 2.85 10.99
C THR A 250 11.83 2.06 9.96
N VAL A 251 12.41 1.76 8.80
CA VAL A 251 11.77 0.92 7.77
C VAL A 251 11.40 -0.45 8.32
N GLU A 252 12.31 -1.11 9.04
CA GLU A 252 12.05 -2.42 9.65
C GLU A 252 10.93 -2.36 10.71
N ALA A 253 10.93 -1.35 11.57
CA ALA A 253 9.89 -1.16 12.58
C ALA A 253 8.49 -0.99 11.96
N LEU A 254 8.38 -0.17 10.91
CA LEU A 254 7.13 0.00 10.18
C LEU A 254 6.65 -1.31 9.56
N ARG A 255 7.57 -2.13 9.03
CA ARG A 255 7.22 -3.44 8.46
C ARG A 255 6.80 -4.46 9.50
N ASP A 256 7.46 -4.46 10.66
CA ASP A 256 7.12 -5.35 11.77
C ASP A 256 5.70 -5.08 12.28
N LEU A 257 5.21 -3.84 12.13
CA LEU A 257 3.84 -3.41 12.39
C LEU A 257 2.86 -3.64 11.23
N GLY A 258 3.31 -4.24 10.12
CA GLY A 258 2.48 -4.51 8.95
C GLY A 258 2.10 -3.27 8.13
N ALA A 259 2.71 -2.11 8.39
CA ALA A 259 2.42 -0.88 7.66
C ALA A 259 2.94 -0.94 6.22
N PHE A 260 2.26 -0.23 5.32
CA PHE A 260 2.73 0.02 3.97
C PHE A 260 3.84 1.07 4.01
N VAL A 261 5.05 0.72 3.57
CA VAL A 261 6.24 1.57 3.67
C VAL A 261 6.33 2.52 2.49
N TYR A 262 6.10 3.80 2.76
CA TYR A 262 6.12 4.87 1.77
C TYR A 262 7.28 5.83 2.06
N VAL A 263 8.16 6.09 1.10
CA VAL A 263 9.28 7.03 1.29
C VAL A 263 8.91 8.40 0.71
N PRO A 264 8.67 9.43 1.55
CA PRO A 264 8.34 10.78 1.08
C PRO A 264 9.58 11.51 0.56
N HIS A 265 9.36 12.33 -0.47
CA HIS A 265 10.30 13.32 -1.02
C HIS A 265 11.81 13.04 -0.84
N PRO A 266 12.34 11.90 -1.33
CA PRO A 266 13.67 11.40 -0.97
C PRO A 266 14.85 12.22 -1.51
N PHE A 267 14.62 13.31 -2.23
CA PHE A 267 15.68 14.16 -2.79
C PHE A 267 15.49 15.66 -2.49
N ALA A 268 14.58 16.03 -1.59
CA ALA A 268 14.35 17.40 -1.17
C ALA A 268 15.53 17.97 -0.34
N GLY A 269 16.51 18.58 -1.02
CA GLY A 269 17.85 18.93 -0.51
C GLY A 269 17.98 19.87 0.71
N PHE A 270 16.91 20.13 1.46
CA PHE A 270 16.93 20.92 2.71
C PHE A 270 16.70 20.07 3.98
N HIS A 271 16.42 18.77 3.84
CA HIS A 271 16.27 17.83 4.96
C HIS A 271 17.49 16.89 5.03
N ALA A 272 17.75 16.28 6.19
CA ALA A 272 18.64 15.12 6.24
C ALA A 272 18.00 14.04 5.36
N ILE A 273 18.68 13.58 4.32
CA ILE A 273 18.13 12.66 3.32
C ILE A 273 18.98 11.39 3.34
N PRO A 274 18.38 10.19 3.26
CA PRO A 274 19.15 8.97 3.10
C PRO A 274 19.91 9.01 1.77
N ASP A 275 21.19 8.62 1.77
CA ASP A 275 21.92 8.57 0.52
C ASP A 275 21.28 7.56 -0.47
N ALA A 276 21.50 7.80 -1.77
CA ALA A 276 20.91 6.97 -2.81
C ALA A 276 21.31 5.49 -2.71
N ALA A 277 22.51 5.19 -2.21
CA ALA A 277 22.99 3.81 -2.06
C ALA A 277 22.25 3.06 -0.93
N LEU A 278 21.90 3.75 0.15
CA LEU A 278 21.06 3.24 1.22
C LEU A 278 19.65 2.98 0.72
N LEU A 279 19.05 3.92 -0.01
CA LEU A 279 17.73 3.73 -0.62
C LEU A 279 17.72 2.57 -1.62
N GLU A 280 18.75 2.41 -2.44
CA GLU A 280 18.90 1.27 -3.35
C GLU A 280 18.96 -0.06 -2.61
N ARG A 281 19.73 -0.12 -1.51
CA ARG A 281 19.81 -1.31 -0.66
C ARG A 281 18.47 -1.65 0.00
N LEU A 282 17.70 -0.63 0.39
CA LEU A 282 16.41 -0.78 1.06
C LEU A 282 15.22 -0.87 0.10
N ALA A 283 15.42 -0.67 -1.21
CA ALA A 283 14.35 -0.75 -2.22
C ALA A 283 13.48 -2.02 -2.11
N PRO A 284 14.01 -3.22 -1.79
CA PRO A 284 13.17 -4.41 -1.57
C PRO A 284 12.25 -4.37 -0.33
N LEU A 285 12.41 -3.36 0.52
CA LEU A 285 11.65 -3.14 1.75
C LEU A 285 10.72 -1.91 1.66
N ILE A 286 10.76 -1.19 0.53
CA ILE A 286 9.97 0.01 0.27
C ILE A 286 8.80 -0.37 -0.64
N ASP A 287 7.58 -0.07 -0.21
CA ASP A 287 6.38 -0.39 -0.97
C ASP A 287 6.15 0.62 -2.11
N ALA A 288 6.33 1.92 -1.82
CA ALA A 288 6.27 2.99 -2.81
C ALA A 288 7.20 4.17 -2.46
N LEU A 289 7.53 4.96 -3.47
CA LEU A 289 8.36 6.15 -3.35
C LEU A 289 7.60 7.38 -3.89
N GLU A 290 7.59 8.48 -3.14
CA GLU A 290 6.96 9.72 -3.57
C GLU A 290 7.75 10.35 -4.72
N VAL A 291 7.15 10.34 -5.92
CA VAL A 291 7.73 10.95 -7.13
C VAL A 291 7.16 12.33 -7.42
N THR A 292 6.08 12.71 -6.76
CA THR A 292 5.47 14.04 -6.90
C THR A 292 5.00 14.53 -5.55
N ASN A 293 5.77 15.44 -4.98
CA ASN A 293 5.40 16.18 -3.78
C ASN A 293 4.94 17.60 -4.14
N GLY A 294 3.78 18.00 -3.65
CA GLY A 294 3.12 19.27 -3.97
C GLY A 294 3.74 20.52 -3.35
N ARG A 295 4.72 20.35 -2.45
CA ARG A 295 5.30 21.42 -1.61
C ARG A 295 6.79 21.67 -1.86
N LEU A 296 7.40 21.02 -2.84
CA LEU A 296 8.83 21.21 -3.09
C LEU A 296 9.19 22.61 -3.61
N ALA A 297 10.33 23.12 -3.17
CA ALA A 297 10.87 24.39 -3.63
C ALA A 297 11.42 24.34 -5.08
N ARG A 298 11.76 23.14 -5.58
CA ARG A 298 12.32 22.91 -6.91
C ARG A 298 11.73 21.64 -7.51
N GLU A 299 11.20 21.74 -8.72
CA GLU A 299 10.63 20.61 -9.45
C GLU A 299 11.67 19.52 -9.76
N SER A 300 12.95 19.88 -9.92
CA SER A 300 14.06 18.96 -10.19
C SER A 300 14.22 17.83 -9.16
N PHE A 301 13.64 17.98 -7.96
CA PHE A 301 13.62 16.93 -6.95
C PHE A 301 12.59 15.83 -7.27
N ASN A 302 11.42 16.20 -7.81
CA ASN A 302 10.45 15.24 -8.34
C ASN A 302 11.04 14.49 -9.54
N ASP A 303 11.76 15.17 -10.44
CA ASP A 303 12.42 14.54 -11.58
C ASP A 303 13.44 13.47 -11.15
N GLN A 304 14.23 13.76 -10.10
CA GLN A 304 15.17 12.81 -9.51
C GLN A 304 14.45 11.62 -8.86
N ALA A 305 13.37 11.88 -8.12
CA ALA A 305 12.56 10.84 -7.50
C ALA A 305 11.94 9.90 -8.54
N LEU A 306 11.37 10.46 -9.60
CA LEU A 306 10.80 9.70 -10.72
C LEU A 306 11.85 8.84 -11.43
N ALA A 307 13.02 9.42 -11.74
CA ALA A 307 14.11 8.69 -12.38
C ALA A 307 14.61 7.53 -11.50
N PHE A 308 14.73 7.77 -10.19
CA PHE A 308 15.15 6.77 -9.21
C PHE A 308 14.14 5.63 -9.07
N ALA A 309 12.85 5.95 -8.86
CA ALA A 309 11.78 4.95 -8.77
C ALA A 309 11.67 4.12 -10.05
N THR A 310 11.74 4.75 -11.21
CA THR A 310 11.68 4.07 -12.52
C THR A 310 12.83 3.09 -12.69
N ARG A 311 14.07 3.52 -12.38
CA ARG A 311 15.27 2.66 -12.48
C ARG A 311 15.19 1.42 -11.59
N LEU A 312 14.58 1.54 -10.41
CA LEU A 312 14.44 0.43 -9.46
C LEU A 312 13.12 -0.34 -9.59
N GLY A 313 12.22 0.10 -10.46
CA GLY A 313 10.90 -0.51 -10.63
C GLY A 313 9.97 -0.34 -9.42
N LEU A 314 10.18 0.70 -8.61
CA LEU A 314 9.35 1.00 -7.44
C LEU A 314 8.02 1.65 -7.86
N PRO A 315 6.90 1.27 -7.22
CA PRO A 315 5.63 1.99 -7.33
C PRO A 315 5.78 3.45 -6.97
N GLN A 316 5.02 4.28 -7.68
CA GLN A 316 5.14 5.72 -7.65
C GLN A 316 4.01 6.31 -6.83
N GLY A 317 4.38 7.08 -5.81
CA GLY A 317 3.48 7.81 -4.93
C GLY A 317 3.41 9.30 -5.27
N ALA A 318 2.35 9.96 -4.83
CA ALA A 318 2.26 11.42 -4.85
C ALA A 318 1.45 11.94 -3.66
N GLY A 319 1.86 13.07 -3.10
CA GLY A 319 1.21 13.68 -1.95
C GLY A 319 1.42 15.19 -1.91
N SER A 320 0.51 15.90 -1.24
CA SER A 320 0.54 17.36 -1.21
C SER A 320 1.55 17.95 -0.22
N ASP A 321 1.90 17.17 0.81
CA ASP A 321 2.63 17.60 2.00
C ASP A 321 1.98 18.86 2.62
N ALA A 322 0.64 18.84 2.65
CA ALA A 322 -0.16 19.97 3.08
C ALA A 322 -0.06 20.17 4.59
N HIS A 323 0.23 21.40 5.01
CA HIS A 323 0.16 21.83 6.42
C HIS A 323 -0.89 22.92 6.66
N VAL A 324 -1.67 23.20 5.61
CA VAL A 324 -2.83 24.08 5.63
C VAL A 324 -3.87 23.47 4.70
N ALA A 325 -5.16 23.52 5.07
CA ALA A 325 -6.24 22.99 4.22
C ALA A 325 -6.20 23.49 2.77
N ALA A 326 -5.73 24.72 2.53
CA ALA A 326 -5.60 25.28 1.19
C ALA A 326 -4.53 24.58 0.31
N GLY A 327 -3.61 23.85 0.92
CA GLY A 327 -2.58 23.06 0.26
C GLY A 327 -2.98 21.61 0.01
N LEU A 328 -4.12 21.15 0.55
CA LEU A 328 -4.58 19.78 0.38
C LEU A 328 -4.76 19.46 -1.11
N PHE A 329 -4.26 18.29 -1.51
CA PHE A 329 -4.33 17.75 -2.87
C PHE A 329 -3.70 18.62 -3.96
N THR A 330 -2.66 19.39 -3.64
CA THR A 330 -1.80 20.02 -4.68
C THR A 330 -1.07 18.98 -5.52
N ALA A 331 -0.84 17.79 -4.97
CA ALA A 331 -0.47 16.57 -5.66
C ALA A 331 -1.14 15.38 -4.95
N GLY A 332 -1.39 14.30 -5.69
CA GLY A 332 -1.99 13.08 -5.20
C GLY A 332 -2.15 12.04 -6.31
N LEU A 333 -2.95 11.01 -6.07
CA LEU A 333 -3.15 9.91 -6.99
C LEU A 333 -4.63 9.75 -7.36
N GLU A 334 -4.86 9.36 -8.61
CA GLU A 334 -6.09 8.71 -9.05
C GLU A 334 -5.82 7.21 -9.15
N LEU A 335 -6.55 6.39 -8.40
CA LEU A 335 -6.33 4.95 -8.30
C LEU A 335 -7.61 4.21 -7.87
N PRO A 336 -7.69 2.88 -8.04
CA PRO A 336 -8.78 2.09 -7.48
C PRO A 336 -8.90 2.29 -5.96
N ALA A 337 -10.13 2.21 -5.43
CA ALA A 337 -10.35 2.28 -3.99
C ALA A 337 -9.62 1.16 -3.24
N PHE A 338 -9.16 1.47 -2.02
CA PHE A 338 -8.39 0.60 -1.13
C PHE A 338 -8.83 0.80 0.33
N HIS A 339 -8.49 -0.13 1.22
CA HIS A 339 -8.88 -0.10 2.64
C HIS A 339 -7.86 -0.73 3.60
N ASP A 340 -6.71 -1.18 3.08
CA ASP A 340 -5.62 -1.79 3.84
C ASP A 340 -4.30 -1.72 3.04
N PRO A 341 -3.13 -2.06 3.63
CA PRO A 341 -1.84 -2.08 2.92
C PRO A 341 -1.85 -2.91 1.63
N ALA A 342 -2.61 -3.98 1.67
CA ALA A 342 -2.71 -5.05 0.70
C ALA A 342 -3.38 -4.58 -0.61
N SER A 343 -4.60 -4.08 -0.47
CA SER A 343 -5.39 -3.45 -1.53
C SER A 343 -4.73 -2.19 -2.06
N LEU A 344 -4.07 -1.41 -1.19
CA LEU A 344 -3.30 -0.24 -1.59
C LEU A 344 -2.15 -0.59 -2.54
N ALA A 345 -1.39 -1.63 -2.23
CA ALA A 345 -0.28 -2.07 -3.08
C ALA A 345 -0.71 -2.49 -4.48
N LEU A 346 -1.89 -3.10 -4.60
CA LEU A 346 -2.49 -3.43 -5.89
C LEU A 346 -3.00 -2.19 -6.63
N ALA A 347 -3.67 -1.27 -5.93
CA ALA A 347 -4.22 -0.04 -6.51
C ALA A 347 -3.11 0.81 -7.16
N LEU A 348 -1.91 0.83 -6.56
CA LEU A 348 -0.74 1.51 -7.12
C LEU A 348 -0.25 0.95 -8.46
N GLY A 349 -0.61 -0.29 -8.82
CA GLY A 349 -0.25 -0.89 -10.10
C GLY A 349 -0.84 -0.15 -11.32
N GLY A 350 -1.94 0.58 -11.13
CA GLY A 350 -2.59 1.39 -12.16
C GLY A 350 -2.75 2.87 -11.78
N ALA A 351 -2.08 3.32 -10.72
CA ALA A 351 -2.25 4.69 -10.21
C ALA A 351 -1.72 5.74 -11.19
N ARG A 352 -2.43 6.86 -11.27
CA ARG A 352 -2.07 8.02 -12.08
C ARG A 352 -1.83 9.22 -11.18
N VAL A 353 -0.70 9.88 -11.34
CA VAL A 353 -0.41 11.13 -10.62
C VAL A 353 -1.35 12.24 -11.09
N VAL A 354 -1.94 12.95 -10.12
CA VAL A 354 -2.79 14.13 -10.33
C VAL A 354 -2.12 15.32 -9.64
N ARG A 355 -2.13 16.49 -10.30
CA ARG A 355 -1.52 17.72 -9.78
C ARG A 355 -2.45 18.91 -9.92
N HIS A 356 -2.56 19.68 -8.85
CA HIS A 356 -3.25 20.96 -8.80
C HIS A 356 -2.31 22.02 -8.20
N PRO A 357 -1.27 22.42 -8.95
CA PRO A 357 -0.17 23.21 -8.41
C PRO A 357 -0.67 24.54 -7.80
N ARG A 358 -0.10 24.90 -6.67
CA ARG A 358 -0.32 26.17 -5.98
C ARG A 358 1.03 26.82 -5.72
N SER A 359 1.04 28.14 -5.54
CA SER A 359 2.27 28.86 -5.22
C SER A 359 2.80 28.42 -3.85
N PHE A 360 4.02 27.88 -3.83
CA PHE A 360 4.74 27.51 -2.60
C PHE A 360 4.79 28.68 -1.61
N LEU A 361 5.15 29.88 -2.08
CA LEU A 361 5.21 31.09 -1.25
C LEU A 361 3.85 31.43 -0.63
N ALA A 362 2.77 31.26 -1.39
CA ALA A 362 1.42 31.50 -0.90
C ALA A 362 1.01 30.49 0.19
N LEU A 363 1.39 29.21 0.04
CA LEU A 363 1.14 28.18 1.05
C LEU A 363 1.97 28.42 2.32
N GLN A 364 3.25 28.78 2.19
CA GLN A 364 4.11 29.11 3.35
C GLN A 364 3.61 30.34 4.10
N ALA A 365 3.19 31.39 3.40
CA ALA A 365 2.61 32.57 4.02
C ALA A 365 1.34 32.24 4.82
N ARG A 366 0.48 31.37 4.28
CA ARG A 366 -0.73 30.90 4.98
C ARG A 366 -0.41 30.05 6.20
N LYS A 367 0.58 29.13 6.11
CA LYS A 367 1.08 28.33 7.25
C LYS A 367 1.52 29.26 8.38
N TRP A 368 2.39 30.22 8.07
CA TRP A 368 2.92 31.17 9.05
C TRP A 368 1.86 32.06 9.69
N LEU A 369 0.86 32.52 8.92
CA LEU A 369 -0.24 33.33 9.46
C LEU A 369 -1.13 32.54 10.42
N ARG A 370 -1.33 31.24 10.16
CA ARG A 370 -2.15 30.37 11.01
C ARG A 370 -1.44 29.97 12.29
N THR A 371 -0.19 29.52 12.21
CA THR A 371 0.57 29.11 13.41
C THR A 371 0.81 30.26 14.39
N ARG A 372 0.77 31.52 13.95
CA ARG A 372 0.82 32.69 14.83
C ARG A 372 -0.49 33.05 15.52
N ARG A 373 -1.63 32.59 14.99
CA ARG A 373 -2.97 32.93 15.51
C ARG A 373 -3.49 31.94 16.54
N THR A 374 -2.97 30.72 16.55
CA THR A 374 -3.21 29.74 17.60
C THR A 374 -2.18 29.98 18.71
N PRO A 375 -2.55 30.46 19.90
CA PRO A 375 -1.61 30.49 21.02
C PRO A 375 -1.15 29.05 21.27
N ALA A 376 0.14 28.84 21.52
CA ALA A 376 0.63 27.58 22.06
C ALA A 376 -0.25 27.23 23.26
N HIS A 377 -0.80 26.01 23.30
CA HIS A 377 -1.38 25.48 24.52
C HIS A 377 -0.31 25.59 25.60
N ALA A 378 -0.50 26.54 26.51
CA ALA A 378 0.32 26.72 27.68
C ALA A 378 -0.19 25.76 28.76
N GLU A 379 0.69 24.83 29.10
CA GLU A 379 0.70 23.87 30.24
C GLU A 379 -0.31 22.72 30.24
#